data_AF-A0AAE1R8A9-F1
#
_entry.id   AF-A0AAE1R8A9-F1
#
_cell.length_a   1.000
_cell.length_b   1.000
_cell.length_c   1.000
_cell.angle_alpha   90.00
_cell.angle_beta   90.00
_cell.angle_gamma   90.00
#
_symmetry.space_group_name_H-M   'P 1'
#
loop_
_entity.id
_entity.type
_entity.pdbx_description
1 polymer ?
#
loop_
_entity_poly.entity_id
_entity_poly.type
_entity_poly.pdbx_seq_one_letter_code
_entity_poly.pdbx_strand_id
1 'polypeptide(L)'
;MLLANSLKDPASKAYSQVFAPYHGWAIRKAVSAGMYALPTRQQLMIKLNEDEDSPRTQMQNYVASSDIVIAYIDKLFISRDLGINW
;
A
#
# COMPACT_ATOMS: atom_id res chain seq x y z
N MET A 1 -9.02 4.19 24.00
CA MET A 1 -8.64 4.41 22.59
C MET A 1 -8.01 3.12 22.06
N LEU A 2 -8.81 2.21 21.48
CA LEU A 2 -8.40 0.83 21.14
C LEU A 2 -8.34 0.54 19.63
N LEU A 3 -8.51 1.55 18.78
CA LEU A 3 -8.51 1.38 17.31
C LEU A 3 -7.13 1.55 16.65
N ALA A 4 -6.07 1.85 17.39
CA ALA A 4 -4.76 2.23 16.83
C ALA A 4 -3.82 1.07 16.43
N ASN A 5 -4.20 -0.20 16.64
CA ASN A 5 -3.31 -1.36 16.46
C ASN A 5 -3.61 -2.27 15.25
N SER A 6 -4.75 -2.08 14.59
CA SER A 6 -5.15 -2.89 13.44
C SER A 6 -4.66 -2.27 12.13
N LEU A 7 -4.02 -3.08 11.28
CA LEU A 7 -3.61 -2.69 9.93
C LEU A 7 -4.69 -2.96 8.88
N LYS A 8 -5.83 -3.56 9.26
CA LYS A 8 -6.88 -3.98 8.32
C LYS A 8 -7.46 -2.80 7.55
N ASP A 9 -7.81 -1.71 8.22
CA ASP A 9 -8.39 -0.53 7.59
C ASP A 9 -7.42 0.16 6.61
N PRO A 10 -6.19 0.52 7.00
CA PRO A 10 -5.25 1.13 6.07
C PRO A 10 -4.89 0.19 4.89
N ALA A 11 -4.69 -1.12 5.14
CA ALA A 11 -4.41 -2.08 4.08
C ALA A 11 -5.59 -2.24 3.11
N SER A 12 -6.82 -2.31 3.64
CA SER A 12 -8.04 -2.44 2.81
C SER A 12 -8.25 -1.19 1.96
N LYS A 13 -8.01 0.00 2.52
CA LYS A 13 -8.13 1.28 1.79
C LYS A 13 -7.10 1.37 0.66
N ALA A 14 -5.83 1.09 0.96
CA ALA A 14 -4.75 1.11 -0.04
C ALA A 14 -5.02 0.10 -1.18
N TYR A 15 -5.40 -1.13 -0.84
CA TYR A 15 -5.75 -2.15 -1.83
C TYR A 15 -6.92 -1.74 -2.72
N SER A 16 -7.99 -1.21 -2.12
CA SER A 16 -9.20 -0.80 -2.83
C SER A 16 -8.93 0.33 -3.82
N GLN A 17 -8.02 1.24 -3.47
CA GLN A 17 -7.65 2.37 -4.34
C GLN A 17 -6.75 1.94 -5.49
N VAL A 18 -5.74 1.09 -5.23
CA VAL A 18 -4.66 0.86 -6.21
C VAL A 18 -4.88 -0.41 -7.02
N PHE A 19 -5.15 -1.56 -6.38
CA PHE A 19 -5.13 -2.86 -7.05
C PHE A 19 -6.52 -3.42 -7.37
N ALA A 20 -7.52 -3.10 -6.56
CA ALA A 20 -8.87 -3.64 -6.77
C ALA A 20 -9.47 -3.35 -8.16
N PRO A 21 -9.22 -2.20 -8.82
CA PRO A 21 -9.68 -1.95 -10.18
C PRO A 21 -9.13 -2.95 -11.22
N TYR A 22 -7.94 -3.50 -10.98
CA TYR A 22 -7.22 -4.39 -11.92
C TYR A 22 -7.34 -5.88 -11.58
N HIS A 23 -7.92 -6.21 -10.42
CA HIS A 23 -8.10 -7.59 -9.98
C HIS A 23 -9.53 -8.07 -10.19
N GLY A 24 -9.70 -9.22 -10.86
CA GLY A 24 -10.99 -9.90 -10.98
C GLY A 24 -11.59 -10.36 -9.64
N TRP A 25 -12.87 -10.76 -9.64
CA TRP A 25 -13.62 -11.09 -8.43
C TRP A 25 -12.92 -12.12 -7.52
N ALA A 26 -12.38 -13.20 -8.10
CA ALA A 26 -11.73 -14.26 -7.34
C ALA A 26 -10.51 -13.74 -6.56
N ILE A 27 -9.68 -12.90 -7.18
CA ILE A 27 -8.51 -12.30 -6.54
C ILE A 27 -8.93 -11.34 -5.43
N ARG A 28 -9.94 -10.49 -5.67
CA ARG A 28 -10.45 -9.58 -4.62
C ARG A 28 -10.97 -10.34 -3.40
N LYS A 29 -11.61 -11.50 -3.60
CA LYS A 29 -12.04 -12.39 -2.51
C LYS A 29 -10.86 -13.00 -1.76
N ALA A 30 -9.85 -13.48 -2.49
CA ALA A 30 -8.63 -14.00 -1.88
C ALA A 30 -7.93 -12.92 -1.02
N VAL A 31 -7.80 -11.69 -1.52
CA VAL A 31 -7.23 -10.57 -0.76
C VAL A 31 -8.05 -10.26 0.48
N SER A 32 -9.38 -10.21 0.38
CA SER A 32 -10.26 -9.97 1.53
C SER A 32 -10.11 -11.06 2.62
N ALA A 33 -9.94 -12.33 2.22
CA ALA A 33 -9.64 -13.40 3.16
C ALA A 33 -8.24 -13.26 3.77
N GLY A 34 -7.24 -12.86 2.97
CA GLY A 34 -5.87 -12.60 3.43
C GLY A 34 -5.77 -11.49 4.47
N MET A 35 -6.69 -10.51 4.49
CA MET A 35 -6.70 -9.44 5.49
C MET A 35 -6.84 -9.94 6.93
N TYR A 36 -7.38 -11.15 7.16
CA TYR A 36 -7.45 -11.76 8.49
C TYR A 36 -6.10 -12.27 8.99
N ALA A 37 -5.12 -12.46 8.10
CA ALA A 37 -3.77 -12.91 8.42
C ALA A 37 -2.77 -11.74 8.52
N LEU A 38 -3.23 -10.48 8.47
CA LEU A 38 -2.36 -9.32 8.64
C LEU A 38 -1.73 -9.34 10.04
N PRO A 39 -0.44 -8.93 10.16
CA PRO A 39 0.17 -8.71 11.45
C PRO A 39 -0.48 -7.53 12.18
N THR A 40 -0.28 -7.44 13.49
CA THR A 40 -0.56 -6.19 14.22
C THR A 40 0.42 -5.11 13.80
N ARG A 41 0.11 -3.84 14.10
CA ARG A 41 1.04 -2.72 13.88
C ARG A 41 2.40 -2.97 14.54
N GLN A 42 2.42 -3.44 15.78
CA GLN A 42 3.64 -3.73 16.52
C GLN A 42 4.47 -4.84 15.85
N GLN A 43 3.83 -5.94 15.44
CA GLN A 43 4.49 -7.03 14.73
C GLN A 43 5.09 -6.57 13.39
N LEU A 44 4.42 -5.65 12.69
CA LEU A 44 4.96 -5.04 11.48
C LEU A 44 6.21 -4.19 11.78
N MET A 45 6.19 -3.34 12.82
CA MET A 45 7.36 -2.50 13.16
C MET A 45 8.57 -3.36 13.53
N ILE A 46 8.37 -4.44 14.30
CA ILE A 46 9.43 -5.42 14.62
C ILE A 46 10.01 -6.03 13.33
N LYS A 47 9.15 -6.38 12.36
CA LYS A 47 9.60 -6.92 11.06
C LYS A 47 10.36 -5.90 10.21
N LEU A 48 10.03 -4.61 10.34
CA LEU A 48 10.73 -3.52 9.66
C LEU A 48 12.02 -3.10 10.37
N ASN A 49 12.29 -3.61 11.57
CA ASN A 49 13.42 -3.22 12.42
C ASN A 49 13.44 -1.71 12.71
N GLU A 50 12.26 -1.14 12.93
CA GLU A 50 12.05 0.28 13.23
C GLU A 50 11.60 0.45 14.70
N ASP A 51 12.05 1.50 15.38
CA ASP A 51 11.60 1.88 16.73
C ASP A 51 10.34 2.77 16.68
N GLU A 52 9.87 3.37 17.77
CA GLU A 52 8.60 4.14 17.71
C GLU A 52 8.71 5.48 16.95
N ASP A 53 9.92 6.06 16.84
CA ASP A 53 10.13 7.42 16.31
C ASP A 53 10.62 7.44 14.85
N SER A 54 11.45 6.48 14.44
CA SER A 54 12.02 6.37 13.09
C SER A 54 11.03 6.03 11.94
N PRO A 55 10.04 5.12 12.09
CA PRO A 55 9.31 4.60 10.93
C PRO A 55 8.39 5.63 10.29
N ARG A 56 7.86 6.58 11.07
CA ARG A 56 7.02 7.63 10.51
C ARG A 56 7.80 8.48 9.51
N THR A 57 9.00 8.93 9.90
CA THR A 57 9.86 9.74 9.03
C THR A 57 10.28 8.95 7.79
N GLN A 58 10.68 7.68 7.94
CA GLN A 58 11.08 6.87 6.79
C GLN A 58 9.92 6.60 5.83
N MET A 59 8.72 6.30 6.35
CA MET A 59 7.53 6.13 5.50
C MET A 59 7.15 7.44 4.78
N GLN A 60 7.26 8.59 5.44
CA GLN A 60 7.02 9.90 4.81
C GLN A 60 8.04 10.20 3.71
N ASN A 61 9.32 9.90 3.94
CA ASN A 61 10.38 10.04 2.94
C ASN A 61 10.13 9.15 1.74
N TYR A 62 9.70 7.90 1.97
CA TYR A 62 9.32 6.98 0.91
C TYR A 62 8.14 7.53 0.10
N VAL A 63 7.07 8.01 0.75
CA VAL A 63 5.90 8.60 0.06
C VAL A 63 6.32 9.78 -0.81
N ALA A 64 7.09 10.73 -0.27
CA ALA A 64 7.54 11.89 -1.02
C ALA A 64 8.46 11.53 -2.20
N SER A 65 9.36 10.57 -2.01
CA SER A 65 10.30 10.16 -3.06
C SER A 65 9.64 9.32 -4.15
N SER A 66 8.73 8.41 -3.76
CA SER A 66 8.04 7.52 -4.70
C SER A 66 7.03 8.27 -5.58
N ASP A 67 6.39 9.32 -5.08
CA ASP A 67 5.45 10.13 -5.86
C ASP A 67 6.08 10.67 -7.15
N ILE A 68 7.32 11.18 -7.06
CA ILE A 68 8.07 11.70 -8.21
C ILE A 68 8.35 10.58 -9.23
N VAL A 69 8.73 9.38 -8.75
CA VAL A 69 9.06 8.24 -9.60
C VAL A 69 7.81 7.66 -10.27
N ILE A 70 6.71 7.54 -9.53
CA ILE A 70 5.41 7.08 -10.05
C ILE A 70 4.95 8.03 -11.16
N ALA A 71 4.96 9.33 -10.91
CA ALA A 71 4.58 10.34 -11.91
C ALA A 71 5.45 10.29 -13.16
N TYR A 72 6.76 10.02 -13.01
CA TYR A 72 7.66 9.83 -14.14
C TYR A 72 7.28 8.61 -14.98
N ILE A 73 7.00 7.47 -14.34
CA ILE A 73 6.61 6.23 -15.02
C ILE A 73 5.27 6.39 -15.73
N ASP A 74 4.26 6.97 -15.07
CA ASP A 74 2.96 7.23 -15.69
C ASP A 74 3.11 8.12 -16.94
N LYS A 75 3.86 9.21 -16.81
CA LYS A 75 4.17 10.11 -17.94
C LYS A 75 4.89 9.36 -19.06
N LEU A 76 5.80 8.46 -18.73
CA LEU A 76 6.56 7.69 -19.70
C LEU A 76 5.66 6.80 -20.56
N PHE A 77 4.73 6.07 -19.93
CA PHE A 77 3.76 5.22 -20.63
C PHE A 77 2.78 6.05 -21.47
N ILE A 78 2.23 7.12 -20.89
CA ILE A 78 1.28 8.01 -21.58
C ILE A 78 1.95 8.70 -22.77
N SER A 79 3.19 9.18 -22.63
CA SER A 79 3.92 9.86 -23.72
C SER A 79 4.23 8.97 -24.92
N ARG A 80 4.15 7.64 -24.75
CA ARG A 80 4.36 6.64 -25.79
C ARG A 80 3.06 5.97 -26.24
N ASP A 81 1.91 6.54 -25.87
CA ASP A 81 0.58 6.03 -26.23
C ASP A 81 0.34 4.57 -25.81
N LEU A 82 0.95 4.14 -24.69
CA LEU A 82 0.81 2.78 -24.16
C LEU A 82 -0.36 2.64 -23.17
N GLY A 83 -0.79 3.76 -22.57
CA GLY A 83 -1.78 3.76 -21.48
C GLY A 83 -1.27 3.13 -20.18
N ILE A 84 -2.10 3.20 -19.13
CA ILE A 84 -1.79 2.68 -17.78
C ILE A 84 -2.94 1.86 -17.16
N ASN A 85 -3.99 1.57 -17.94
CA ASN A 85 -5.23 0.95 -17.46
C ASN A 85 -5.56 -0.37 -18.20
N TRP A 86 -4.53 -1.08 -18.68
CA TRP A 86 -4.67 -2.38 -19.33
C TRP A 86 -4.74 -3.51 -18.30
#